data_AF-H1S6Z9-F1
#
_entry.id   AF-H1S6Z9-F1
#
_cell.length_a   1.000
_cell.length_b   1.000
_cell.length_c   1.000
_cell.angle_alpha   90.00
_cell.angle_beta   90.00
_cell.angle_gamma   90.00
#
_symmetry.space_group_name_H-M   'P 1'
#
loop_
_entity.id
_entity.type
_entity.pdbx_description
1 polymer ?
#
loop_
_entity_poly.entity_id
_entity_poly.type
_entity_poly.pdbx_seq_one_letter_code
_entity_poly.pdbx_strand_id
1 'polypeptide(L)'
;MENELKLVGGAMVTLSLATSAMIVVPFLQLKDVPAPAALAPYTSEQLRGREVYLANGCIACHTQQPSSTGAGRADGARGWGRPSVAADYHYDSPPLLGTMRTGPDLFNIGVRQPSADWHLGHLYQPRAYVADSIMPSYPFLFDLKPEGALGKSDKVVALPGGTVPPGKVVVATPQALDLVAYLTGLRHTYPVVEQAGAADAADATDAARPRQGAPRWHPFRLRRPTRSVRSLLLNPTPVRRRRPRPERKPAKMTPSPAHKTENADPVEQHNPVPRIVLALVCGLLVWAISYILIERADGSAALGDRRDLAALAAPAGQGRVADGKQLFAANCQACHQASGQGIPGVFPPLAGSPWVNDDPARLAQILLHGMTGPLDVLGTTYNGAMPAFGEQFSDQEIAALATHIRSQWGNGAAPVEAAQIAAARAASGAQQAPWHGGDALQAFMSAGGAAKP
;
A
#
# COMPACT_ATOMS: atom_id res chain seq x y z
N MET A 1 -36.52 10.35 -4.79
CA MET A 1 -36.50 10.62 -3.33
C MET A 1 -36.93 9.42 -2.47
N GLU A 2 -38.12 8.81 -2.60
CA GLU A 2 -38.51 7.70 -1.68
C GLU A 2 -37.57 6.48 -1.70
N ASN A 3 -37.12 6.07 -2.89
CA ASN A 3 -36.21 4.92 -3.01
C ASN A 3 -34.77 5.27 -2.62
N GLU A 4 -34.34 6.51 -2.84
CA GLU A 4 -33.02 7.00 -2.43
C GLU A 4 -32.89 7.01 -0.91
N LEU A 5 -33.93 7.47 -0.20
CA LEU A 5 -33.94 7.48 1.26
C LEU A 5 -33.90 6.06 1.85
N LYS A 6 -34.58 5.10 1.22
CA LYS A 6 -34.53 3.68 1.62
C LYS A 6 -33.15 3.07 1.37
N LEU A 7 -32.52 3.36 0.24
CA LEU A 7 -31.17 2.88 -0.08
C LEU A 7 -30.11 3.47 0.87
N VAL A 8 -30.15 4.78 1.09
CA VAL A 8 -29.26 5.45 2.04
C VAL A 8 -29.50 4.94 3.45
N GLY A 9 -30.77 4.79 3.87
CA GLY A 9 -31.13 4.23 5.17
C GLY A 9 -30.58 2.82 5.37
N GLY A 10 -30.77 1.93 4.39
CA GLY A 10 -30.21 0.58 4.42
C GLY A 10 -28.68 0.57 4.52
N ALA A 11 -27.99 1.36 3.68
CA ALA A 11 -26.54 1.47 3.70
C ALA A 11 -26.01 1.99 5.06
N MET A 12 -26.67 3.00 5.64
CA MET A 12 -26.30 3.55 6.95
C MET A 12 -26.52 2.55 8.08
N VAL A 13 -27.59 1.75 8.03
CA VAL A 13 -27.83 0.67 9.01
C VAL A 13 -26.75 -0.41 8.89
N THR A 14 -26.46 -0.89 7.68
CA THR A 14 -25.40 -1.89 7.46
C THR A 14 -24.05 -1.38 7.93
N LEU A 15 -23.69 -0.14 7.60
CA LEU A 15 -22.44 0.48 8.07
C LEU A 15 -22.42 0.58 9.60
N SER A 16 -23.51 1.02 10.22
CA SER A 16 -23.60 1.17 11.67
C SER A 16 -23.47 -0.17 12.41
N LEU A 17 -24.06 -1.24 11.86
CA LEU A 17 -23.92 -2.60 12.39
C LEU A 17 -22.48 -3.12 12.25
N ALA A 18 -21.85 -2.91 11.09
CA ALA A 18 -20.46 -3.29 10.85
C ALA A 18 -19.50 -2.53 11.78
N THR A 19 -19.66 -1.21 11.93
CA THR A 19 -18.90 -0.37 12.86
C THR A 19 -19.10 -0.82 14.30
N SER A 20 -20.34 -1.13 14.71
CA SER A 20 -20.62 -1.60 16.06
C SER A 20 -19.92 -2.94 16.34
N ALA A 21 -20.01 -3.89 15.41
CA ALA A 21 -19.41 -5.21 15.56
C ALA A 21 -17.87 -5.20 15.53
N MET A 22 -17.26 -4.36 14.67
CA MET A 22 -15.81 -4.36 14.48
C MET A 22 -15.04 -3.37 15.37
N ILE A 23 -15.70 -2.31 15.86
CA ILE A 23 -15.04 -1.25 16.62
C ILE A 23 -15.62 -1.17 18.02
N VAL A 24 -16.93 -0.96 18.15
CA VAL A 24 -17.56 -0.68 19.46
C VAL A 24 -17.49 -1.89 20.38
N VAL A 25 -17.87 -3.08 19.90
CA VAL A 25 -17.86 -4.30 20.71
C VAL A 25 -16.43 -4.66 21.17
N PRO A 26 -15.40 -4.74 20.28
CA PRO A 26 -14.03 -4.97 20.72
C PRO A 26 -13.49 -3.89 21.66
N PHE A 27 -13.82 -2.62 21.42
CA PHE A 27 -13.43 -1.53 22.33
C PHE A 27 -14.00 -1.73 23.73
N LEU A 28 -15.30 -2.03 23.85
CA LEU A 28 -15.94 -2.29 25.14
C LEU A 28 -15.36 -3.52 25.85
N GLN A 29 -14.90 -4.53 25.10
CA GLN A 29 -14.25 -5.72 25.64
C GLN A 29 -12.82 -5.43 26.14
N LEU A 30 -12.09 -4.52 25.49
CA LEU A 30 -10.65 -4.32 25.73
C LEU A 30 -10.33 -3.08 26.57
N LYS A 31 -11.23 -2.10 26.67
CA LYS A 31 -10.94 -0.79 27.30
C LYS A 31 -10.54 -0.87 28.78
N ASP A 32 -11.01 -1.88 29.50
CA ASP A 32 -10.77 -2.04 30.94
C ASP A 32 -9.78 -3.17 31.26
N VAL A 33 -9.07 -3.70 30.25
CA VAL A 33 -8.06 -4.75 30.48
C VAL A 33 -6.93 -4.17 31.33
N PRO A 34 -6.70 -4.69 32.56
CA PRO A 34 -5.70 -4.14 33.46
C PRO A 34 -4.28 -4.47 32.99
N ALA A 35 -3.34 -3.59 33.29
CA ALA A 35 -1.92 -3.87 33.07
C ALA A 35 -1.47 -5.09 33.89
N PRO A 36 -0.64 -5.98 33.31
CA PRO A 36 0.03 -7.03 34.07
C PRO A 36 0.86 -6.42 35.21
N ALA A 37 0.90 -7.07 36.38
CA ALA A 37 1.59 -6.52 37.56
C ALA A 37 3.09 -6.22 37.33
N ALA A 38 3.73 -6.89 36.38
CA ALA A 38 5.12 -6.69 36.01
C ALA A 38 5.33 -5.63 34.89
N LEU A 39 4.25 -5.11 34.29
CA LEU A 39 4.31 -4.07 33.28
C LEU A 39 4.27 -2.70 33.96
N ALA A 40 5.38 -1.96 33.89
CA ALA A 40 5.48 -0.61 34.40
C ALA A 40 5.12 0.42 33.30
N PRO A 41 4.58 1.60 33.68
CA PRO A 41 4.48 2.72 32.76
C PRO A 41 5.84 3.15 32.20
N TYR A 42 5.85 3.68 30.99
CA TYR A 42 7.08 4.22 30.39
C TYR A 42 7.66 5.38 31.21
N THR A 43 8.98 5.42 31.32
CA THR A 43 9.69 6.59 31.85
C THR A 43 9.61 7.78 30.88
N SER A 44 9.92 8.98 31.34
CA SER A 44 9.93 10.17 30.47
C SER A 44 10.93 10.06 29.32
N GLU A 45 12.08 9.42 29.54
CA GLU A 45 13.08 9.10 28.51
C GLU A 45 12.53 8.11 27.49
N GLN A 46 11.83 7.06 27.93
CA GLN A 46 11.22 6.07 27.05
C GLN A 46 10.09 6.67 26.21
N LEU A 47 9.28 7.58 26.77
CA LEU A 47 8.23 8.28 26.02
C LEU A 47 8.83 9.15 24.89
N ARG A 48 9.88 9.93 25.20
CA ARG A 48 10.60 10.69 24.16
C ARG A 48 11.24 9.75 23.13
N GLY A 49 11.81 8.63 23.56
CA GLY A 49 12.39 7.62 22.67
C GLY A 49 11.36 6.99 21.74
N ARG A 50 10.16 6.75 22.25
CA ARG A 50 9.00 6.26 21.49
C ARG A 50 8.54 7.27 20.45
N GLU A 51 8.56 8.56 20.76
CA GLU A 51 8.30 9.63 19.78
C GLU A 51 9.36 9.64 18.68
N VAL A 52 10.65 9.48 19.03
CA VAL A 52 11.73 9.35 18.03
C VAL A 52 11.52 8.10 17.16
N TYR A 53 11.11 6.97 17.73
CA TYR A 53 10.79 5.74 16.99
C TYR A 53 9.67 5.98 15.96
N LEU A 54 8.61 6.69 16.36
CA LEU A 54 7.50 7.06 15.49
C LEU A 54 7.91 8.06 14.40
N ALA A 55 8.59 9.14 14.78
CA ALA A 55 9.01 10.21 13.87
C ALA A 55 9.94 9.71 12.75
N ASN A 56 10.70 8.64 13.02
CA ASN A 56 11.61 8.01 12.09
C ASN A 56 10.98 6.85 11.30
N GLY A 57 9.68 6.57 11.48
CA GLY A 57 8.96 5.56 10.72
C GLY A 57 9.43 4.12 10.99
N CYS A 58 10.07 3.86 12.14
CA CYS A 58 10.61 2.54 12.45
C CYS A 58 9.53 1.43 12.44
N ILE A 59 8.29 1.80 12.79
CA ILE A 59 7.10 0.94 12.74
C ILE A 59 6.76 0.39 11.35
N ALA A 60 7.22 1.06 10.27
CA ALA A 60 6.98 0.60 8.91
C ALA A 60 7.82 -0.63 8.54
N CYS A 61 8.92 -0.88 9.25
CA CYS A 61 9.82 -2.02 9.02
C CYS A 61 9.78 -3.04 10.16
N HIS A 62 9.44 -2.61 11.37
CA HIS A 62 9.52 -3.41 12.58
C HIS A 62 8.17 -3.52 13.26
N THR A 63 7.69 -4.75 13.40
CA THR A 63 6.50 -5.06 14.20
C THR A 63 6.84 -5.08 15.69
N GLN A 64 5.84 -4.91 16.55
CA GLN A 64 5.93 -5.18 17.99
C GLN A 64 4.77 -6.08 18.43
N GLN A 65 4.54 -7.16 17.71
CA GLN A 65 3.42 -8.10 17.92
C GLN A 65 3.80 -9.53 17.52
N PRO A 66 4.63 -10.23 18.31
CA PRO A 66 4.87 -11.64 18.09
C PRO A 66 3.54 -12.39 18.16
N SER A 67 3.25 -13.22 17.16
CA SER A 67 2.00 -13.95 17.09
C SER A 67 2.15 -15.37 17.68
N SER A 68 1.03 -16.04 17.97
CA SER A 68 0.98 -17.48 18.27
C SER A 68 0.46 -18.34 17.09
N THR A 69 -0.08 -17.70 16.05
CA THR A 69 -0.77 -18.36 14.93
C THR A 69 -0.07 -18.08 13.60
N GLY A 70 -0.07 -19.05 12.68
CA GLY A 70 0.61 -18.92 11.39
C GLY A 70 2.10 -18.58 11.54
N ALA A 71 2.51 -17.40 11.07
CA ALA A 71 3.83 -16.82 11.28
C ALA A 71 4.26 -16.76 12.76
N GLY A 72 3.31 -16.70 13.69
CA GLY A 72 3.57 -16.70 15.13
C GLY A 72 4.25 -17.95 15.69
N ARG A 73 4.01 -19.13 15.09
CA ARG A 73 4.77 -20.35 15.45
C ARG A 73 6.23 -20.22 15.06
N ALA A 74 6.50 -19.51 13.97
CA ALA A 74 7.85 -19.16 13.54
C ALA A 74 8.47 -18.05 14.43
N ASP A 75 7.69 -17.10 14.93
CA ASP A 75 8.17 -16.03 15.83
C ASP A 75 8.80 -16.60 17.12
N GLY A 76 8.18 -17.63 17.70
CA GLY A 76 8.75 -18.37 18.82
C GLY A 76 10.08 -19.06 18.48
N ALA A 77 10.18 -19.68 17.30
CA ALA A 77 11.41 -20.33 16.83
C ALA A 77 12.53 -19.32 16.50
N ARG A 78 12.18 -18.13 16.02
CA ARG A 78 13.11 -17.00 15.80
C ARG A 78 13.68 -16.42 17.09
N GLY A 79 13.07 -16.75 18.23
CA GLY A 79 13.49 -16.27 19.55
C GLY A 79 12.99 -14.87 19.89
N TRP A 80 11.90 -14.41 19.26
CA TRP A 80 11.32 -13.07 19.49
C TRP A 80 10.47 -12.96 20.77
N GLY A 81 10.40 -14.04 21.54
CA GLY A 81 9.72 -14.11 22.82
C GLY A 81 8.31 -14.68 22.70
N ARG A 82 7.52 -14.48 23.75
CA ARG A 82 6.14 -14.96 23.80
C ARG A 82 5.23 -14.15 22.85
N PRO A 83 4.08 -14.70 22.46
CA PRO A 83 3.04 -13.94 21.80
C PRO A 83 2.58 -12.72 22.62
N SER A 84 2.31 -11.60 21.95
CA SER A 84 1.74 -10.41 22.57
C SER A 84 0.27 -10.60 22.90
N VAL A 85 -0.21 -10.01 24.00
CA VAL A 85 -1.63 -9.95 24.37
C VAL A 85 -2.10 -8.50 24.52
N ALA A 86 -3.42 -8.26 24.50
CA ALA A 86 -3.98 -6.91 24.61
C ALA A 86 -3.48 -6.14 25.85
N ALA A 87 -3.31 -6.83 26.99
CA ALA A 87 -2.82 -6.24 28.23
C ALA A 87 -1.40 -5.67 28.14
N ASP A 88 -0.59 -6.11 27.17
CA ASP A 88 0.79 -5.62 26.97
C ASP A 88 0.82 -4.19 26.44
N TYR A 89 -0.26 -3.75 25.80
CA TYR A 89 -0.38 -2.42 25.21
C TYR A 89 -1.16 -1.45 26.10
N HIS A 90 -1.38 -1.78 27.38
CA HIS A 90 -2.18 -0.96 28.29
C HIS A 90 -1.67 0.49 28.39
N TYR A 91 -0.34 0.70 28.38
CA TYR A 91 0.27 2.03 28.43
C TYR A 91 0.61 2.61 27.05
N ASP A 92 0.21 1.93 25.96
CA ASP A 92 0.51 2.35 24.60
C ASP A 92 -0.65 3.13 24.01
N SER A 93 -0.41 4.41 23.73
CA SER A 93 -1.36 5.26 23.01
C SER A 93 -0.62 6.05 21.91
N PRO A 94 -0.84 5.76 20.62
CA PRO A 94 -1.52 4.58 20.05
C PRO A 94 -0.64 3.31 20.10
N PRO A 95 -1.18 2.08 20.13
CA PRO A 95 -0.40 0.84 20.06
C PRO A 95 0.52 0.76 18.82
N LEU A 96 1.79 0.37 19.03
CA LEU A 96 2.80 0.30 17.95
C LEU A 96 2.97 -1.11 17.36
N LEU A 97 1.86 -1.71 16.95
CA LEU A 97 1.84 -3.09 16.46
C LEU A 97 2.69 -3.27 15.17
N GLY A 98 2.68 -2.29 14.27
CA GLY A 98 3.27 -2.39 12.94
C GLY A 98 2.41 -3.21 11.96
N THR A 99 2.68 -3.12 10.65
CA THR A 99 1.93 -3.85 9.62
C THR A 99 2.81 -4.58 8.62
N MET A 100 4.10 -4.26 8.60
CA MET A 100 5.10 -4.89 7.74
C MET A 100 6.34 -5.26 8.54
N ARG A 101 6.98 -6.37 8.13
CA ARG A 101 8.10 -6.98 8.83
C ARG A 101 9.28 -7.15 7.88
N THR A 102 9.87 -6.01 7.53
CA THR A 102 11.13 -5.95 6.76
C THR A 102 12.34 -6.23 7.65
N GLY A 103 12.28 -5.78 8.90
CA GLY A 103 13.23 -6.13 9.96
C GLY A 103 12.57 -7.01 11.03
N PRO A 104 13.34 -7.45 12.04
CA PRO A 104 12.83 -8.28 13.13
C PRO A 104 11.77 -7.59 13.98
N ASP A 105 10.94 -8.37 14.65
CA ASP A 105 9.98 -7.87 15.64
C ASP A 105 10.70 -7.34 16.90
N LEU A 106 10.34 -6.15 17.37
CA LEU A 106 11.03 -5.45 18.45
C LEU A 106 10.38 -5.61 19.83
N PHE A 107 9.28 -6.35 19.94
CA PHE A 107 8.50 -6.47 21.18
C PHE A 107 9.33 -6.91 22.40
N ASN A 108 10.38 -7.71 22.20
CA ASN A 108 11.30 -8.15 23.26
C ASN A 108 12.77 -7.79 22.98
N ILE A 109 13.03 -6.74 22.20
CA ILE A 109 14.41 -6.41 21.81
C ILE A 109 15.29 -6.07 23.01
N GLY A 110 14.76 -5.51 24.10
CA GLY A 110 15.54 -5.22 25.31
C GLY A 110 16.06 -6.46 26.03
N VAL A 111 15.47 -7.62 25.77
CA VAL A 111 15.95 -8.93 26.27
C VAL A 111 16.99 -9.52 25.33
N ARG A 112 16.72 -9.45 24.02
CA ARG A 112 17.56 -10.05 22.97
C ARG A 112 18.86 -9.27 22.78
N GLN A 113 18.79 -7.94 22.85
CA GLN A 113 19.88 -6.99 22.68
C GLN A 113 19.87 -5.95 23.81
N PRO A 114 20.41 -6.28 25.00
CA PRO A 114 20.40 -5.37 26.14
C PRO A 114 21.50 -4.29 26.06
N SER A 115 22.45 -4.39 25.11
CA SER A 115 23.58 -3.47 25.02
C SER A 115 23.20 -2.16 24.34
N ALA A 116 23.21 -1.05 25.09
CA ALA A 116 23.02 0.28 24.53
C ALA A 116 24.05 0.62 23.44
N ASP A 117 25.31 0.19 23.61
CA ASP A 117 26.37 0.45 22.62
C ASP A 117 26.11 -0.29 21.30
N TRP A 118 25.53 -1.49 21.35
CA TRP A 118 25.09 -2.20 20.15
C TRP A 118 23.99 -1.42 19.42
N HIS A 119 22.97 -0.94 20.15
CA HIS A 119 21.87 -0.16 19.55
C HIS A 119 22.36 1.14 18.91
N LEU A 120 23.19 1.91 19.62
CA LEU A 120 23.73 3.17 19.11
C LEU A 120 24.56 2.95 17.84
N GLY A 121 25.45 1.95 17.86
CA GLY A 121 26.26 1.63 16.69
C GLY A 121 25.44 1.05 15.53
N HIS A 122 24.44 0.21 15.82
CA HIS A 122 23.53 -0.34 14.82
C HIS A 122 22.67 0.75 14.19
N LEU A 123 22.16 1.72 14.95
CA LEU A 123 21.42 2.87 14.41
C LEU A 123 22.30 3.73 13.49
N TYR A 124 23.54 4.01 13.89
CA TYR A 124 24.46 4.82 13.09
C TYR A 124 24.89 4.08 11.80
N GLN A 125 25.33 2.83 11.92
CA GLN A 125 25.84 2.03 10.82
C GLN A 125 25.38 0.57 10.91
N PRO A 126 24.12 0.26 10.50
CA PRO A 126 23.54 -1.08 10.65
C PRO A 126 24.41 -2.19 10.06
N ARG A 127 24.99 -1.96 8.87
CA ARG A 127 25.83 -2.93 8.15
C ARG A 127 27.16 -3.24 8.83
N ALA A 128 27.63 -2.40 9.75
CA ALA A 128 28.81 -2.71 10.56
C ALA A 128 28.50 -3.75 11.65
N TYR A 129 27.23 -3.80 12.09
CA TYR A 129 26.75 -4.71 13.11
C TYR A 129 25.95 -5.87 12.57
N VAL A 130 25.43 -5.80 11.35
CA VAL A 130 24.70 -6.88 10.69
C VAL A 130 24.99 -6.73 9.21
N ALA A 131 25.95 -7.50 8.68
CA ALA A 131 26.52 -7.28 7.35
C ALA A 131 25.45 -7.19 6.23
N ASP A 132 24.44 -8.05 6.30
CA ASP A 132 23.36 -8.14 5.31
C ASP A 132 22.12 -7.30 5.67
N SER A 133 22.25 -6.34 6.59
CA SER A 133 21.13 -5.48 7.00
C SER A 133 20.73 -4.52 5.88
N ILE A 134 19.44 -4.52 5.57
CA ILE A 134 18.79 -3.54 4.69
C ILE A 134 18.26 -2.31 5.45
N MET A 135 18.47 -2.24 6.77
CA MET A 135 18.05 -1.10 7.58
C MET A 135 18.80 0.17 7.14
N PRO A 136 18.09 1.30 6.91
CA PRO A 136 18.73 2.59 6.68
C PRO A 136 19.64 2.99 7.85
N SER A 137 20.70 3.74 7.55
CA SER A 137 21.50 4.38 8.59
C SER A 137 20.78 5.62 9.12
N TYR A 138 20.88 5.87 10.43
CA TYR A 138 20.33 7.06 11.12
C TYR A 138 21.44 7.98 11.64
N PRO A 139 22.40 8.42 10.80
CA PRO A 139 23.55 9.20 11.27
C PRO A 139 23.14 10.58 11.80
N PHE A 140 21.97 11.09 11.41
CA PHE A 140 21.42 12.37 11.85
C PHE A 140 20.97 12.38 13.32
N LEU A 141 20.90 11.21 13.98
CA LEU A 141 20.70 11.12 15.43
C LEU A 141 22.03 11.25 16.21
N PHE A 142 23.14 11.55 15.53
CA PHE A 142 24.48 11.57 16.09
C PHE A 142 25.28 12.80 15.64
N ASP A 143 26.15 13.28 16.52
CA ASP A 143 27.06 14.40 16.26
C ASP A 143 28.49 13.90 16.03
N LEU A 144 29.22 14.59 15.15
CA LEU A 144 30.66 14.38 14.97
C LEU A 144 31.44 15.45 15.73
N LYS A 145 32.06 15.06 16.84
CA LYS A 145 32.87 15.95 17.67
C LYS A 145 34.37 15.64 17.53
N PRO A 146 35.26 16.65 17.60
CA PRO A 146 36.69 16.40 17.78
C PRO A 146 36.94 15.61 19.08
N GLU A 147 37.91 14.70 19.07
CA GLU A 147 38.21 13.83 20.23
C GLU A 147 38.54 14.63 21.50
N GLY A 148 39.20 15.78 21.36
CA GLY A 148 39.53 16.68 22.48
C GLY A 148 38.41 17.58 22.97
N ALA A 149 37.23 17.57 22.34
CA ALA A 149 36.10 18.46 22.65
C ALA A 149 34.90 17.73 23.29
N LEU A 150 35.14 16.55 23.88
CA LEU A 150 34.10 15.75 24.53
C LEU A 150 33.67 16.36 25.87
N GLY A 151 32.36 16.56 26.02
CA GLY A 151 31.74 16.89 27.30
C GLY A 151 31.61 15.67 28.21
N LYS A 152 31.44 15.90 29.53
CA LYS A 152 31.28 14.82 30.52
C LYS A 152 30.03 13.94 30.30
N SER A 153 29.01 14.48 29.65
CA SER A 153 27.75 13.80 29.33
C SER A 153 27.73 13.17 27.93
N ASP A 154 28.82 13.30 27.16
CA ASP A 154 28.85 12.80 25.79
C ASP A 154 29.02 11.27 25.76
N LYS A 155 28.11 10.59 25.07
CA LYS A 155 28.19 9.14 24.87
C LYS A 155 28.92 8.79 23.57
N VAL A 156 30.16 8.36 23.77
CA VAL A 156 31.01 7.50 22.93
C VAL A 156 30.31 6.43 22.07
N VAL A 157 30.07 6.57 20.76
CA VAL A 157 29.62 5.43 19.93
C VAL A 157 30.81 4.66 19.36
N ALA A 158 30.98 3.41 19.80
CA ALA A 158 32.10 2.56 19.39
C ALA A 158 31.78 1.78 18.10
N LEU A 159 32.24 2.24 16.94
CA LEU A 159 31.91 1.63 15.64
C LEU A 159 32.96 0.58 15.19
N PRO A 160 32.57 -0.68 14.94
CA PRO A 160 33.46 -1.67 14.35
C PRO A 160 33.62 -1.41 12.84
N GLY A 161 34.83 -1.07 12.39
CA GLY A 161 35.14 -1.01 10.95
C GLY A 161 34.46 0.12 10.16
N GLY A 162 33.98 1.17 10.84
CA GLY A 162 33.41 2.37 10.22
C GLY A 162 34.44 3.45 9.93
N THR A 163 34.27 4.18 8.82
CA THR A 163 35.13 5.32 8.46
C THR A 163 34.67 6.58 9.20
N VAL A 164 35.11 6.74 10.45
CA VAL A 164 35.00 8.05 11.12
C VAL A 164 36.16 8.93 10.62
N PRO A 165 35.92 10.19 10.24
CA PRO A 165 37.00 11.09 9.84
C PRO A 165 38.13 11.13 10.89
N PRO A 166 39.41 11.14 10.49
CA PRO A 166 40.53 11.18 11.43
C PRO A 166 40.39 12.34 12.43
N GLY A 167 40.58 12.06 13.72
CA GLY A 167 40.50 13.06 14.79
C GLY A 167 39.08 13.44 15.24
N LYS A 168 38.05 12.80 14.70
CA LYS A 168 36.65 12.95 15.16
C LYS A 168 36.13 11.65 15.78
N VAL A 169 35.12 11.79 16.62
CA VAL A 169 34.37 10.71 17.26
C VAL A 169 32.87 10.95 17.08
N VAL A 170 32.11 9.86 17.01
CA VAL A 170 30.64 9.89 16.90
C VAL A 170 30.05 9.91 18.29
N VAL A 171 29.22 10.90 18.58
CA VAL A 171 28.57 11.11 19.87
C VAL A 171 27.06 11.00 19.70
N ALA A 172 26.41 10.22 20.57
CA ALA A 172 24.95 10.10 20.56
C ALA A 172 24.28 11.41 21.01
N THR A 173 23.29 11.88 20.26
CA THR A 173 22.43 12.98 20.69
C THR A 173 21.48 12.50 21.80
N PRO A 174 20.83 13.41 22.55
CA PRO A 174 19.79 13.04 23.51
C PRO A 174 18.66 12.20 22.88
N GLN A 175 18.27 12.50 21.62
CA GLN A 175 17.26 11.73 20.90
C GLN A 175 17.68 10.29 20.65
N ALA A 176 18.95 10.05 20.29
CA ALA A 176 19.47 8.70 20.13
C ALA A 176 19.46 7.93 21.47
N LEU A 177 19.84 8.58 22.56
CA LEU A 177 19.84 7.98 23.89
C LEU A 177 18.43 7.63 24.36
N ASP A 178 17.47 8.55 24.18
CA ASP A 178 16.06 8.33 24.49
C ASP A 178 15.49 7.15 23.66
N LEU A 179 15.78 7.09 22.35
CA LEU A 179 15.38 5.98 21.49
C LEU A 179 15.93 4.64 21.99
N VAL A 180 17.20 4.60 22.39
CA VAL A 180 17.81 3.38 22.96
C VAL A 180 17.19 3.03 24.32
N ALA A 181 16.84 4.02 25.14
CA ALA A 181 16.12 3.79 26.40
C ALA A 181 14.74 3.15 26.16
N TYR A 182 14.02 3.61 25.14
CA TYR A 182 12.77 2.97 24.70
C TYR A 182 13.00 1.53 24.23
N LEU A 183 13.91 1.29 23.28
CA LEU A 183 14.18 -0.05 22.73
C LEU A 183 14.65 -1.05 23.80
N THR A 184 15.56 -0.64 24.67
CA THR A 184 16.04 -1.49 25.78
C THR A 184 14.99 -1.70 26.87
N GLY A 185 13.99 -0.81 26.95
CA GLY A 185 12.82 -0.93 27.81
C GLY A 185 11.80 -1.97 27.35
N LEU A 186 11.78 -2.35 26.06
CA LEU A 186 10.86 -3.34 25.50
C LEU A 186 11.21 -4.77 25.98
N ARG A 187 10.69 -5.13 27.16
CA ARG A 187 11.03 -6.36 27.91
C ARG A 187 9.78 -7.06 28.46
N HIS A 188 9.05 -7.72 27.57
CA HIS A 188 7.83 -8.45 27.87
C HIS A 188 8.14 -9.93 28.19
N THR A 189 8.78 -10.19 29.35
CA THR A 189 9.16 -11.56 29.80
C THR A 189 8.29 -12.13 30.92
N TYR A 190 7.35 -11.35 31.44
CA TYR A 190 6.43 -11.80 32.48
C TYR A 190 5.43 -12.85 31.95
N PRO A 191 4.88 -13.73 32.80
CA PRO A 191 3.86 -14.68 32.39
C PRO A 191 2.58 -13.95 31.97
N VAL A 192 1.92 -14.46 30.94
CA VAL A 192 0.56 -14.04 30.58
C VAL A 192 -0.38 -14.79 31.52
N VAL A 193 -0.99 -14.09 32.46
CA VAL A 193 -2.12 -14.65 33.21
C VAL A 193 -3.32 -14.51 32.28
N GLU A 194 -3.75 -15.62 31.70
CA GLU A 194 -4.96 -15.67 30.89
C GLU A 194 -6.13 -15.23 31.77
N GLN A 195 -6.76 -14.11 31.45
CA GLN A 195 -7.95 -13.70 32.18
C GLN A 195 -9.04 -14.73 31.85
N ALA A 196 -9.49 -15.44 32.89
CA ALA A 196 -10.54 -16.44 32.83
C ALA A 196 -11.77 -15.83 32.10
N GLY A 197 -11.97 -16.21 30.85
CA GLY A 197 -13.06 -15.68 30.02
C GLY A 197 -12.94 -15.95 28.52
N ALA A 198 -11.74 -16.28 28.01
CA ALA A 198 -11.56 -16.64 26.59
C ALA A 198 -11.46 -18.17 26.34
N ALA A 199 -11.20 -18.96 27.37
CA ALA A 199 -11.02 -20.41 27.26
C ALA A 199 -12.32 -21.16 26.88
N ASP A 200 -13.49 -20.60 27.17
CA ASP A 200 -14.78 -21.28 26.99
C ASP A 200 -15.23 -21.43 25.53
N ALA A 201 -14.58 -20.73 24.59
CA ALA A 201 -14.90 -20.83 23.15
C ALA A 201 -14.00 -21.80 22.38
N ALA A 202 -12.78 -22.09 22.85
CA ALA A 202 -11.82 -22.94 22.15
C ALA A 202 -11.92 -24.42 22.57
N ASP A 203 -12.31 -24.69 23.81
CA ASP A 203 -12.29 -26.04 24.39
C ASP A 203 -13.46 -26.93 23.92
N ALA A 204 -14.51 -26.34 23.36
CA ALA A 204 -15.64 -27.08 22.78
C ALA A 204 -15.28 -27.84 21.48
N THR A 205 -14.17 -27.48 20.82
CA THR A 205 -13.76 -28.10 19.55
C THR A 205 -12.64 -29.15 19.65
N ASP A 206 -11.94 -29.26 20.79
CA ASP A 206 -10.80 -30.19 20.94
C ASP A 206 -11.14 -31.46 21.74
N ALA A 207 -12.33 -31.53 22.35
CA ALA A 207 -12.79 -32.70 23.10
C ALA A 207 -13.15 -33.93 22.21
N ALA A 208 -13.06 -33.83 20.89
CA ALA A 208 -13.50 -34.87 19.94
C ALA A 208 -12.36 -35.61 19.20
N ARG A 209 -11.13 -35.59 19.70
CA ARG A 209 -10.02 -36.40 19.13
C ARG A 209 -9.56 -37.53 20.05
N PRO A 210 -9.53 -38.80 19.58
CA PRO A 210 -9.01 -39.88 20.39
C PRO A 210 -7.48 -39.78 20.50
N ARG A 211 -6.98 -39.74 21.74
CA ARG A 211 -5.55 -39.76 22.07
C ARG A 211 -4.94 -41.10 21.66
N GLN A 212 -4.12 -41.12 20.61
CA GLN A 212 -3.30 -42.30 20.27
C GLN A 212 -1.97 -42.25 21.04
N GLY A 213 -1.64 -43.36 21.69
CA GLY A 213 -0.48 -43.50 22.57
C GLY A 213 0.86 -43.47 21.83
N ALA A 214 1.85 -42.85 22.47
CA ALA A 214 3.24 -42.81 21.99
C ALA A 214 3.97 -44.15 22.24
N PRO A 215 4.90 -44.57 21.37
CA PRO A 215 5.68 -45.79 21.58
C PRO A 215 6.89 -45.55 22.49
N ARG A 216 7.12 -46.54 23.35
CA ARG A 216 8.13 -46.63 24.41
C ARG A 216 9.47 -47.11 23.82
N TRP A 217 10.55 -46.34 23.96
CA TRP A 217 11.91 -46.76 23.56
C TRP A 217 12.77 -47.10 24.79
N HIS A 218 13.49 -48.22 24.73
CA HIS A 218 14.37 -48.77 25.77
C HIS A 218 15.80 -48.18 25.70
N PRO A 219 16.58 -48.17 26.81
CA PRO A 219 17.92 -47.60 26.82
C PRO A 219 18.99 -48.62 26.40
N PHE A 220 19.97 -48.18 25.61
CA PHE A 220 21.19 -48.95 25.33
C PHE A 220 22.40 -48.24 25.95
N ARG A 221 23.08 -48.92 26.88
CA ARG A 221 24.41 -48.56 27.41
C ARG A 221 25.48 -49.14 26.48
N LEU A 222 26.65 -48.50 26.39
CA LEU A 222 28.01 -49.10 26.35
C LEU A 222 29.05 -47.96 26.32
N ARG A 223 29.81 -47.78 27.41
CA ARG A 223 31.23 -48.13 27.65
C ARG A 223 32.26 -47.07 27.20
N ARG A 224 32.93 -46.48 28.20
CA ARG A 224 34.13 -45.64 28.09
C ARG A 224 35.37 -46.51 27.76
N PRO A 225 36.44 -45.87 27.26
CA PRO A 225 37.70 -46.02 27.98
C PRO A 225 38.44 -44.70 28.20
N THR A 226 39.22 -44.70 29.27
CA THR A 226 40.14 -43.68 29.75
C THR A 226 41.55 -43.93 29.20
N ARG A 227 42.30 -42.88 28.88
CA ARG A 227 43.66 -42.61 29.43
C ARG A 227 44.29 -41.36 28.81
N SER A 228 44.79 -40.53 29.72
CA SER A 228 45.78 -39.47 29.49
C SER A 228 47.18 -40.04 29.78
N VAL A 229 48.24 -39.43 29.22
CA VAL A 229 49.44 -38.90 29.93
C VAL A 229 50.57 -38.60 28.91
N ARG A 230 51.02 -37.31 28.88
CA ARG A 230 52.41 -36.73 28.88
C ARG A 230 53.59 -37.58 28.32
N SER A 231 54.70 -37.08 27.76
CA SER A 231 55.35 -35.76 27.62
C SER A 231 56.66 -35.92 26.77
N LEU A 232 57.25 -34.78 26.34
CA LEU A 232 58.70 -34.48 26.20
C LEU A 232 59.57 -35.16 25.10
N LEU A 233 60.15 -34.34 24.19
CA LEU A 233 61.61 -34.02 24.08
C LEU A 233 62.01 -33.39 22.70
N LEU A 234 62.74 -32.26 22.80
CA LEU A 234 63.78 -31.55 22.02
C LEU A 234 64.01 -31.70 20.48
N ASN A 235 64.03 -30.52 19.81
CA ASN A 235 64.90 -29.89 18.77
C ASN A 235 65.99 -30.71 18.00
N PRO A 236 66.38 -30.35 16.74
CA PRO A 236 66.90 -29.01 16.35
C PRO A 236 66.59 -28.47 14.93
N THR A 237 67.04 -27.24 14.69
CA THR A 237 66.92 -26.34 13.51
C THR A 237 67.63 -26.79 12.22
N PRO A 238 67.20 -26.25 11.05
CA PRO A 238 68.13 -25.46 10.23
C PRO A 238 67.53 -24.18 9.59
N VAL A 239 68.41 -23.44 8.92
CA VAL A 239 68.40 -21.99 8.62
C VAL A 239 67.87 -21.63 7.21
N ARG A 240 67.26 -20.44 7.13
CA ARG A 240 67.01 -19.50 5.98
C ARG A 240 66.11 -19.91 4.80
N ARG A 241 65.07 -19.09 4.60
CA ARG A 241 64.91 -18.17 3.44
C ARG A 241 63.84 -17.12 3.80
N ARG A 242 64.14 -15.82 3.65
CA ARG A 242 63.15 -14.73 3.83
C ARG A 242 62.09 -14.86 2.73
N ARG A 243 60.86 -15.22 3.11
CA ARG A 243 59.68 -15.11 2.24
C ARG A 243 59.10 -13.69 2.37
N PRO A 244 58.59 -13.08 1.29
CA PRO A 244 57.88 -11.81 1.36
C PRO A 244 56.70 -11.92 2.32
N ARG A 245 56.47 -10.87 3.11
CA ARG A 245 55.40 -10.80 4.12
C ARG A 245 54.07 -11.12 3.42
N PRO A 246 53.37 -12.22 3.74
CA PRO A 246 52.04 -12.43 3.20
C PRO A 246 51.17 -11.29 3.70
N GLU A 247 50.45 -10.64 2.78
CA GLU A 247 49.34 -9.74 3.13
C GLU A 247 48.55 -10.41 4.25
N ARG A 248 48.46 -9.73 5.40
CA ARG A 248 47.53 -10.14 6.45
C ARG A 248 46.15 -10.01 5.83
N LYS A 249 45.61 -11.13 5.34
CA LYS A 249 44.16 -11.28 5.15
C LYS A 249 43.53 -10.74 6.44
N PRO A 250 42.57 -9.79 6.35
CA PRO A 250 41.92 -9.27 7.54
C PRO A 250 41.46 -10.46 8.37
N ALA A 251 41.89 -10.50 9.63
CA ALA A 251 41.48 -11.55 10.54
C ALA A 251 39.95 -11.63 10.46
N LYS A 252 39.40 -12.79 10.13
CA LYS A 252 37.97 -13.04 10.25
C LYS A 252 37.64 -12.76 11.72
N MET A 253 37.08 -11.58 11.98
CA MET A 253 36.68 -11.15 13.30
C MET A 253 35.60 -12.13 13.73
N THR A 254 35.91 -12.95 14.73
CA THR A 254 34.90 -13.76 15.39
C THR A 254 33.86 -12.79 15.96
N PRO A 255 32.59 -12.88 15.54
CA PRO A 255 31.57 -11.97 16.03
C PRO A 255 31.56 -11.98 17.56
N SER A 256 31.55 -10.78 18.15
CA SER A 256 31.28 -10.60 19.59
C SER A 256 30.01 -11.38 19.96
N PRO A 257 29.89 -11.93 21.19
CA PRO A 257 28.70 -12.66 21.62
C PRO A 257 27.38 -11.91 21.37
N ALA A 258 27.41 -10.57 21.32
CA ALA A 258 26.26 -9.72 20.99
C ALA A 258 25.73 -9.88 19.56
N HIS A 259 26.49 -10.48 18.64
CA HIS A 259 26.12 -10.64 17.23
C HIS A 259 25.27 -11.90 16.98
N LYS A 260 25.21 -12.84 17.93
CA LYS A 260 24.64 -14.19 17.74
C LYS A 260 23.25 -14.39 18.34
N THR A 261 22.42 -13.36 18.38
CA THR A 261 21.14 -13.43 19.11
C THR A 261 19.90 -13.60 18.23
N GLU A 262 20.07 -13.70 16.91
CA GLU A 262 18.95 -13.89 15.99
C GLU A 262 19.06 -15.28 15.36
N ASN A 263 18.06 -16.13 15.60
CA ASN A 263 17.98 -17.44 14.97
C ASN A 263 17.67 -17.26 13.49
N ALA A 264 18.18 -18.16 12.64
CA ALA A 264 17.86 -18.16 11.23
C ALA A 264 16.34 -18.32 11.01
N ASP A 265 15.84 -17.69 9.95
CA ASP A 265 14.44 -17.76 9.53
C ASP A 265 13.98 -19.22 9.40
N PRO A 266 12.95 -19.65 10.16
CA PRO A 266 12.39 -20.98 9.99
C PRO A 266 11.70 -21.07 8.62
N VAL A 267 11.79 -22.25 8.00
CA VAL A 267 11.10 -22.53 6.74
C VAL A 267 9.58 -22.47 6.92
N GLU A 268 8.89 -21.92 5.92
CA GLU A 268 7.44 -21.76 5.94
C GLU A 268 6.75 -23.13 6.04
N GLN A 269 5.89 -23.30 7.05
CA GLN A 269 5.13 -24.53 7.24
C GLN A 269 3.90 -24.52 6.32
N HIS A 270 3.64 -25.64 5.63
CA HIS A 270 2.49 -25.77 4.74
C HIS A 270 1.18 -25.79 5.54
N ASN A 271 0.38 -24.71 5.43
CA ASN A 271 -0.97 -24.61 6.03
C ASN A 271 -2.05 -24.71 4.92
N PRO A 272 -2.66 -25.90 4.70
CA PRO A 272 -3.71 -26.04 3.70
C PRO A 272 -4.99 -25.28 4.08
N VAL A 273 -5.72 -24.78 3.08
CA VAL A 273 -6.99 -24.05 3.28
C VAL A 273 -8.01 -24.94 4.02
N PRO A 274 -8.73 -24.42 5.04
CA PRO A 274 -9.75 -25.19 5.74
C PRO A 274 -10.86 -25.66 4.78
N ARG A 275 -11.18 -26.96 4.82
CA ARG A 275 -12.17 -27.59 3.91
C ARG A 275 -13.56 -26.94 4.00
N ILE A 276 -13.92 -26.40 5.17
CA ILE A 276 -15.21 -25.71 5.38
C ILE A 276 -15.29 -24.43 4.56
N VAL A 277 -14.20 -23.65 4.52
CA VAL A 277 -14.14 -22.41 3.73
C VAL A 277 -14.26 -22.74 2.25
N LEU A 278 -13.52 -23.76 1.79
CA LEU A 278 -13.63 -24.24 0.40
C LEU A 278 -15.06 -24.68 0.06
N ALA A 279 -15.71 -25.44 0.96
CA ALA A 279 -17.08 -25.88 0.78
C ALA A 279 -18.08 -24.70 0.73
N LEU A 280 -17.89 -23.67 1.56
CA LEU A 280 -18.70 -22.45 1.55
C LEU A 280 -18.56 -21.68 0.23
N VAL A 281 -17.32 -21.50 -0.24
CA VAL A 281 -17.06 -20.83 -1.52
C VAL A 281 -17.68 -21.61 -2.67
N CYS A 282 -17.51 -22.93 -2.71
CA CYS A 282 -18.15 -23.79 -3.69
C CYS A 282 -19.68 -23.70 -3.60
N GLY A 283 -20.26 -23.67 -2.41
CA GLY A 283 -21.69 -23.51 -2.18
C GLY A 283 -22.23 -22.18 -2.71
N LEU A 284 -21.54 -21.08 -2.45
CA LEU A 284 -21.90 -19.75 -2.96
C LEU A 284 -21.78 -19.68 -4.49
N LEU A 285 -20.76 -20.29 -5.07
CA LEU A 285 -20.60 -20.37 -6.52
C LEU A 285 -21.71 -21.20 -7.16
N VAL A 286 -22.01 -22.38 -6.61
CA VAL A 286 -23.10 -23.23 -7.09
C VAL A 286 -24.43 -22.50 -6.95
N TRP A 287 -24.67 -21.81 -5.83
CA TRP A 287 -25.87 -21.00 -5.63
C TRP A 287 -25.97 -19.85 -6.62
N ALA A 288 -24.90 -19.08 -6.84
CA ALA A 288 -24.88 -17.97 -7.80
C ALA A 288 -25.09 -18.45 -9.25
N ILE A 289 -24.42 -19.53 -9.64
CA ILE A 289 -24.60 -20.15 -10.96
C ILE A 289 -26.03 -20.68 -11.09
N SER A 290 -26.53 -21.38 -10.08
CA SER A 290 -27.90 -21.89 -10.07
C SER A 290 -28.91 -20.76 -10.12
N TYR A 291 -28.70 -19.67 -9.40
CA TYR A 291 -29.53 -18.48 -9.45
C TYR A 291 -29.56 -17.89 -10.86
N ILE A 292 -28.39 -17.69 -11.50
CA ILE A 292 -28.31 -17.19 -12.88
C ILE A 292 -29.00 -18.14 -13.89
N LEU A 293 -28.93 -19.46 -13.67
CA LEU A 293 -29.51 -20.46 -14.58
C LEU A 293 -31.01 -20.72 -14.34
N ILE A 294 -31.50 -20.55 -13.11
CA ILE A 294 -32.89 -20.84 -12.70
C ILE A 294 -33.75 -19.58 -12.75
N GLU A 295 -33.19 -18.40 -12.47
CA GLU A 295 -33.86 -17.12 -12.67
C GLU A 295 -33.97 -16.87 -14.18
N ARG A 296 -35.00 -17.49 -14.78
CA ARG A 296 -35.41 -17.20 -16.14
C ARG A 296 -35.75 -15.71 -16.23
N ALA A 297 -35.42 -15.09 -17.35
CA ALA A 297 -35.64 -13.67 -17.64
C ALA A 297 -37.15 -13.28 -17.75
N ASP A 298 -38.06 -14.06 -17.18
CA ASP A 298 -39.51 -13.86 -17.11
C ASP A 298 -40.00 -13.41 -15.71
N GLY A 299 -39.08 -13.17 -14.77
CA GLY A 299 -39.37 -12.55 -13.48
C GLY A 299 -40.03 -11.17 -13.62
N SER A 300 -40.96 -10.85 -12.72
CA SER A 300 -41.72 -9.59 -12.79
C SER A 300 -40.77 -8.38 -12.80
N ALA A 301 -40.94 -7.50 -13.80
CA ALA A 301 -40.16 -6.27 -13.97
C ALA A 301 -40.25 -5.27 -12.80
N ALA A 302 -41.08 -5.56 -11.79
CA ALA A 302 -41.14 -4.80 -10.55
C ALA A 302 -39.90 -5.00 -9.64
N LEU A 303 -39.06 -6.02 -9.89
CA LEU A 303 -37.97 -6.41 -8.97
C LEU A 303 -36.53 -6.13 -9.43
N GLY A 304 -36.25 -5.66 -10.67
CA GLY A 304 -34.92 -5.10 -11.02
C GLY A 304 -34.48 -5.14 -12.49
N ASP A 305 -33.89 -4.01 -12.95
CA ASP A 305 -33.45 -3.58 -14.31
C ASP A 305 -34.53 -3.50 -15.41
N ARG A 306 -34.82 -2.26 -15.84
CA ARG A 306 -36.00 -1.85 -16.63
C ARG A 306 -35.71 -1.79 -18.13
N ARG A 307 -35.33 -2.89 -18.74
CA ARG A 307 -35.25 -2.97 -20.21
C ARG A 307 -35.95 -4.22 -20.68
N ASP A 308 -37.14 -4.07 -21.26
CA ASP A 308 -37.76 -5.19 -21.98
C ASP A 308 -37.00 -5.44 -23.30
N LEU A 309 -37.13 -6.63 -23.86
CA LEU A 309 -36.49 -6.95 -25.14
C LEU A 309 -37.01 -6.06 -26.29
N ALA A 310 -38.18 -5.44 -26.16
CA ALA A 310 -38.72 -4.46 -27.11
C ALA A 310 -38.04 -3.08 -26.99
N ALA A 311 -37.47 -2.73 -25.83
CA ALA A 311 -36.65 -1.56 -25.60
C ALA A 311 -35.22 -1.74 -26.15
N LEU A 312 -34.79 -3.00 -26.31
CA LEU A 312 -33.57 -3.38 -27.03
C LEU A 312 -33.82 -3.57 -28.54
N ALA A 313 -35.07 -3.78 -28.95
CA ALA A 313 -35.46 -3.80 -30.35
C ALA A 313 -35.54 -2.37 -30.89
N ALA A 314 -34.68 -2.04 -31.85
CA ALA A 314 -34.81 -0.78 -32.58
C ALA A 314 -36.16 -0.76 -33.32
N PRO A 315 -37.04 0.26 -33.15
CA PRO A 315 -38.16 0.42 -34.07
C PRO A 315 -37.56 0.69 -35.45
N ALA A 316 -37.89 -0.17 -36.41
CA ALA A 316 -37.53 0.05 -37.80
C ALA A 316 -38.32 1.25 -38.33
N GLY A 317 -37.60 2.31 -38.72
CA GLY A 317 -38.11 3.28 -39.68
C GLY A 317 -38.84 4.51 -39.14
N GLN A 318 -38.34 5.15 -38.08
CA GLN A 318 -38.41 6.61 -37.91
C GLN A 318 -37.08 7.06 -37.30
N GLY A 319 -36.45 8.10 -37.87
CA GLY A 319 -35.13 8.57 -37.42
C GLY A 319 -35.09 8.71 -35.91
N ARG A 320 -34.17 7.98 -35.26
CA ARG A 320 -33.90 8.17 -33.83
C ARG A 320 -33.63 9.65 -33.65
N VAL A 321 -34.44 10.33 -32.84
CA VAL A 321 -34.06 11.65 -32.33
C VAL A 321 -32.78 11.41 -31.54
N ALA A 322 -31.63 11.71 -32.14
CA ALA A 322 -30.36 11.52 -31.49
C ALA A 322 -30.34 12.42 -30.25
N ASP A 323 -30.23 11.84 -29.06
CA ASP A 323 -30.13 12.61 -27.83
C ASP A 323 -28.69 13.08 -27.64
N GLY A 324 -28.42 14.33 -28.02
CA GLY A 324 -27.12 14.96 -27.87
C GLY A 324 -26.59 14.97 -26.43
N LYS A 325 -27.49 14.99 -25.42
CA LYS A 325 -27.09 14.91 -24.01
C LYS A 325 -26.57 13.53 -23.66
N GLN A 326 -27.24 12.48 -24.13
CA GLN A 326 -26.79 11.10 -23.91
C GLN A 326 -25.46 10.84 -24.64
N LEU A 327 -25.33 11.30 -25.89
CA LEU A 327 -24.09 11.19 -26.65
C LEU A 327 -22.93 11.92 -25.95
N PHE A 328 -23.16 13.11 -25.40
CA PHE A 328 -22.16 13.86 -24.63
C PHE A 328 -21.75 13.11 -23.35
N ALA A 329 -22.72 12.62 -22.58
CA ALA A 329 -22.48 11.90 -21.34
C ALA A 329 -21.63 10.63 -21.57
N ALA A 330 -21.89 9.92 -22.67
CA ALA A 330 -21.20 8.69 -22.99
C ALA A 330 -19.78 8.91 -23.56
N ASN A 331 -19.56 9.96 -24.36
CA ASN A 331 -18.36 10.07 -25.20
C ASN A 331 -17.48 11.30 -24.91
N CYS A 332 -18.03 12.35 -24.31
CA CYS A 332 -17.34 13.64 -24.18
C CYS A 332 -17.10 14.02 -22.72
N GLN A 333 -18.00 13.62 -21.82
CA GLN A 333 -17.99 13.99 -20.41
C GLN A 333 -16.72 13.59 -19.66
N ALA A 334 -16.09 12.47 -20.02
CA ALA A 334 -14.88 11.99 -19.36
C ALA A 334 -13.73 13.00 -19.40
N CYS A 335 -13.62 13.77 -20.50
CA CYS A 335 -12.57 14.78 -20.69
C CYS A 335 -13.10 16.19 -20.44
N HIS A 336 -14.26 16.54 -21.00
CA HIS A 336 -14.80 17.90 -20.91
C HIS A 336 -15.62 18.18 -19.64
N GLN A 337 -15.78 17.16 -18.78
CA GLN A 337 -16.60 17.19 -17.57
C GLN A 337 -18.09 17.38 -17.86
N ALA A 338 -18.94 17.02 -16.88
CA ALA A 338 -20.39 17.21 -17.00
C ALA A 338 -20.79 18.71 -17.04
N SER A 339 -19.93 19.57 -16.47
CA SER A 339 -20.07 21.02 -16.46
C SER A 339 -19.55 21.71 -17.72
N GLY A 340 -18.94 20.97 -18.66
CA GLY A 340 -18.31 21.54 -19.86
C GLY A 340 -17.11 22.43 -19.57
N GLN A 341 -16.57 22.46 -18.34
CA GLN A 341 -15.42 23.30 -17.97
C GLN A 341 -14.08 22.68 -18.36
N GLY A 342 -14.03 21.39 -18.71
CA GLY A 342 -12.79 20.68 -18.93
C GLY A 342 -11.89 20.69 -17.69
N ILE A 343 -10.58 20.60 -17.91
CA ILE A 343 -9.55 20.65 -16.87
C ILE A 343 -8.50 21.67 -17.34
N PRO A 344 -8.29 22.79 -16.62
CA PRO A 344 -7.31 23.81 -17.01
C PRO A 344 -5.93 23.22 -17.33
N GLY A 345 -5.38 23.59 -18.49
CA GLY A 345 -4.09 23.10 -18.99
C GLY A 345 -4.07 21.69 -19.60
N VAL A 346 -5.17 20.92 -19.51
CA VAL A 346 -5.25 19.54 -20.02
C VAL A 346 -6.38 19.36 -21.04
N PHE A 347 -7.62 19.73 -20.67
CA PHE A 347 -8.78 19.64 -21.55
C PHE A 347 -9.49 21.00 -21.63
N PRO A 348 -9.72 21.55 -22.83
CA PRO A 348 -10.29 22.88 -22.97
C PRO A 348 -11.76 22.93 -22.52
N PRO A 349 -12.21 24.09 -21.99
CA PRO A 349 -13.61 24.32 -21.70
C PRO A 349 -14.45 24.40 -22.99
N LEU A 350 -15.63 23.80 -22.94
CA LEU A 350 -16.70 23.99 -23.92
C LEU A 350 -17.66 25.12 -23.49
N ALA A 351 -17.79 25.34 -22.18
CA ALA A 351 -18.60 26.41 -21.61
C ALA A 351 -17.99 27.79 -21.94
N GLY A 352 -18.78 28.66 -22.58
CA GLY A 352 -18.35 30.02 -22.95
C GLY A 352 -17.26 30.10 -24.01
N SER A 353 -16.90 28.98 -24.65
CA SER A 353 -15.78 28.92 -25.59
C SER A 353 -16.15 29.50 -26.96
N PRO A 354 -15.34 30.41 -27.53
CA PRO A 354 -15.54 30.88 -28.92
C PRO A 354 -15.47 29.76 -29.95
N TRP A 355 -14.72 28.69 -29.65
CA TRP A 355 -14.63 27.49 -30.49
C TRP A 355 -15.96 26.75 -30.60
N VAL A 356 -16.85 26.93 -29.61
CA VAL A 356 -18.20 26.38 -29.60
C VAL A 356 -19.24 27.40 -30.07
N ASN A 357 -19.13 28.67 -29.66
CA ASN A 357 -20.19 29.67 -29.85
C ASN A 357 -20.17 30.39 -31.20
N ASP A 358 -19.02 30.45 -31.87
CA ASP A 358 -18.89 31.13 -33.15
C ASP A 358 -19.42 30.23 -34.30
N ASP A 359 -18.61 30.00 -35.33
CA ASP A 359 -18.96 29.25 -36.53
C ASP A 359 -19.29 27.77 -36.21
N PRO A 360 -20.52 27.29 -36.48
CA PRO A 360 -20.89 25.90 -36.26
C PRO A 360 -20.08 24.91 -37.10
N ALA A 361 -19.57 25.33 -38.27
CA ALA A 361 -18.75 24.46 -39.11
C ALA A 361 -17.39 24.17 -38.46
N ARG A 362 -16.83 25.08 -37.64
CA ARG A 362 -15.62 24.82 -36.86
C ARG A 362 -15.84 23.66 -35.89
N LEU A 363 -16.91 23.70 -35.10
CA LEU A 363 -17.25 22.63 -34.16
C LEU A 363 -17.52 21.30 -34.91
N ALA A 364 -18.20 21.36 -36.06
CA ALA A 364 -18.43 20.19 -36.90
C ALA A 364 -17.11 19.54 -37.35
N GLN A 365 -16.14 20.32 -37.82
CA GLN A 365 -14.84 19.81 -38.25
C GLN A 365 -14.04 19.15 -37.12
N ILE A 366 -14.15 19.69 -35.90
CA ILE A 366 -13.51 19.11 -34.71
C ILE A 366 -14.16 17.79 -34.33
N LEU A 367 -15.50 17.71 -34.37
CA LEU A 367 -16.21 16.46 -34.06
C LEU A 367 -15.94 15.38 -35.14
N LEU A 368 -15.88 15.78 -36.40
CA LEU A 368 -15.64 14.86 -37.52
C LEU A 368 -14.23 14.26 -37.48
N HIS A 369 -13.20 15.09 -37.27
CA HIS A 369 -11.80 14.71 -37.47
C HIS A 369 -10.96 14.68 -36.20
N GLY A 370 -11.44 15.21 -35.09
CA GLY A 370 -10.66 15.38 -33.87
C GLY A 370 -9.61 16.48 -34.01
N MET A 371 -8.74 16.60 -33.00
CA MET A 371 -7.69 17.61 -32.95
C MET A 371 -6.47 17.13 -32.16
N THR A 372 -5.29 17.51 -32.61
CA THR A 372 -4.02 17.32 -31.89
C THR A 372 -3.20 18.61 -31.93
N GLY A 373 -2.23 18.78 -31.03
CA GLY A 373 -1.32 19.93 -31.06
C GLY A 373 -1.85 21.17 -30.34
N PRO A 374 -1.14 22.33 -30.46
CA PRO A 374 -1.43 23.51 -29.67
C PRO A 374 -2.75 24.19 -30.08
N LEU A 375 -3.58 24.47 -29.09
CA LEU A 375 -4.88 25.13 -29.22
C LEU A 375 -5.06 26.17 -28.11
N ASP A 376 -5.32 27.41 -28.48
CA ASP A 376 -5.63 28.47 -27.51
C ASP A 376 -7.14 28.62 -27.31
N VAL A 377 -7.60 28.42 -26.07
CA VAL A 377 -9.00 28.60 -25.68
C VAL A 377 -9.05 29.52 -24.47
N LEU A 378 -9.74 30.66 -24.61
CA LEU A 378 -9.93 31.66 -23.54
C LEU A 378 -8.61 32.08 -22.85
N GLY A 379 -7.54 32.25 -23.64
CA GLY A 379 -6.23 32.70 -23.13
C GLY A 379 -5.37 31.61 -22.47
N THR A 380 -5.79 30.35 -22.52
CA THR A 380 -5.00 29.20 -22.08
C THR A 380 -4.64 28.31 -23.26
N THR A 381 -3.36 27.93 -23.37
CA THR A 381 -2.88 26.99 -24.39
C THR A 381 -3.04 25.55 -23.93
N TYR A 382 -3.65 24.72 -24.77
CA TYR A 382 -3.85 23.29 -24.57
C TYR A 382 -3.05 22.52 -25.63
N ASN A 383 -2.44 21.41 -25.24
CA ASN A 383 -1.68 20.55 -26.15
C ASN A 383 -2.08 19.07 -25.93
N GLY A 384 -3.35 18.79 -26.20
CA GLY A 384 -3.96 17.47 -26.03
C GLY A 384 -4.29 16.80 -27.37
N ALA A 385 -4.86 15.60 -27.28
CA ALA A 385 -5.40 14.88 -28.42
C ALA A 385 -6.89 14.55 -28.18
N MET A 386 -7.76 15.06 -29.05
CA MET A 386 -9.18 14.75 -29.11
C MET A 386 -9.42 13.76 -30.26
N PRO A 387 -10.03 12.60 -30.02
CA PRO A 387 -10.31 11.62 -31.07
C PRO A 387 -11.35 12.13 -32.07
N ALA A 388 -11.33 11.54 -33.27
CA ALA A 388 -12.31 11.77 -34.32
C ALA A 388 -13.58 10.94 -34.07
N PHE A 389 -14.76 11.51 -34.34
CA PHE A 389 -16.04 10.80 -34.22
C PHE A 389 -16.79 10.70 -35.55
N GLY A 390 -16.21 11.20 -36.66
CA GLY A 390 -16.87 11.25 -37.95
C GLY A 390 -17.27 9.88 -38.51
N GLU A 391 -16.50 8.82 -38.24
CA GLU A 391 -16.84 7.46 -38.67
C GLU A 391 -17.79 6.73 -37.70
N GLN A 392 -17.85 7.18 -36.44
CA GLN A 392 -18.60 6.53 -35.37
C GLN A 392 -20.04 7.02 -35.27
N PHE A 393 -20.27 8.29 -35.62
CA PHE A 393 -21.59 8.93 -35.54
C PHE A 393 -22.09 9.37 -36.90
N SER A 394 -23.39 9.17 -37.11
CA SER A 394 -24.13 9.71 -38.24
C SER A 394 -24.21 11.24 -38.17
N ASP A 395 -24.52 11.88 -39.29
CA ASP A 395 -24.65 13.33 -39.35
C ASP A 395 -25.75 13.86 -38.43
N GLN A 396 -26.81 13.08 -38.19
CA GLN A 396 -27.88 13.40 -37.23
C GLN A 396 -27.38 13.35 -35.78
N GLU A 397 -26.54 12.37 -35.44
CA GLU A 397 -25.97 12.23 -34.09
C GLU A 397 -24.95 13.32 -33.78
N ILE A 398 -24.08 13.65 -34.74
CA ILE A 398 -23.12 14.76 -34.60
C ILE A 398 -23.86 16.10 -34.51
N ALA A 399 -24.91 16.31 -35.31
CA ALA A 399 -25.74 17.52 -35.24
C ALA A 399 -26.43 17.68 -33.88
N ALA A 400 -27.00 16.59 -33.34
CA ALA A 400 -27.60 16.60 -32.01
C ALA A 400 -26.58 16.86 -30.91
N LEU A 401 -25.40 16.23 -30.97
CA LEU A 401 -24.30 16.45 -30.04
C LEU A 401 -23.80 17.90 -30.08
N ALA A 402 -23.56 18.44 -31.27
CA ALA A 402 -23.14 19.83 -31.46
C ALA A 402 -24.19 20.81 -30.93
N THR A 403 -25.47 20.56 -31.19
CA THR A 403 -26.60 21.35 -30.67
C THR A 403 -26.68 21.33 -29.15
N HIS A 404 -26.46 20.16 -28.53
CA HIS A 404 -26.37 20.06 -27.08
C HIS A 404 -25.23 20.93 -26.54
N ILE A 405 -24.01 20.74 -27.05
CA ILE A 405 -22.82 21.50 -26.61
C ILE A 405 -23.03 23.02 -26.75
N ARG A 406 -23.66 23.46 -27.86
CA ARG A 406 -23.94 24.87 -28.17
C ARG A 406 -25.10 25.50 -27.37
N SER A 407 -25.90 24.69 -26.67
CA SER A 407 -27.03 25.15 -25.86
C SER A 407 -26.82 25.00 -24.35
N GLN A 408 -25.76 24.32 -23.92
CA GLN A 408 -25.47 24.08 -22.50
C GLN A 408 -24.46 25.09 -21.92
N TRP A 409 -24.42 25.17 -20.58
CA TRP A 409 -23.38 25.88 -19.82
C TRP A 409 -23.23 27.37 -20.18
N GLY A 410 -24.35 28.03 -20.48
CA GLY A 410 -24.38 29.44 -20.85
C GLY A 410 -24.03 29.71 -22.32
N ASN A 411 -23.80 28.67 -23.13
CA ASN A 411 -23.72 28.81 -24.57
C ASN A 411 -25.13 29.13 -25.12
N GLY A 412 -25.21 30.17 -25.96
CA GLY A 412 -26.45 30.68 -26.55
C GLY A 412 -26.43 30.63 -28.08
N ALA A 413 -25.71 29.66 -28.65
CA ALA A 413 -25.45 29.61 -30.08
C ALA A 413 -26.52 28.79 -30.82
N ALA A 414 -26.75 29.12 -32.10
CA ALA A 414 -27.79 28.49 -32.91
C ALA A 414 -27.61 26.96 -33.00
N PRO A 415 -28.70 26.18 -33.08
CA PRO A 415 -28.63 24.73 -33.27
C PRO A 415 -27.93 24.37 -34.58
N VAL A 416 -27.41 23.16 -34.65
CA VAL A 416 -26.70 22.62 -35.82
C VAL A 416 -27.57 21.54 -36.45
N GLU A 417 -27.84 21.68 -37.74
CA GLU A 417 -28.65 20.76 -38.53
C GLU A 417 -27.78 19.66 -39.17
N ALA A 418 -28.37 18.49 -39.40
CA ALA A 418 -27.66 17.36 -40.04
C ALA A 418 -27.10 17.71 -41.42
N ALA A 419 -27.80 18.58 -42.18
CA ALA A 419 -27.33 19.08 -43.47
C ALA A 419 -26.01 19.87 -43.36
N GLN A 420 -25.80 20.60 -42.26
CA GLN A 420 -24.56 21.34 -42.03
C GLN A 420 -23.40 20.39 -41.73
N ILE A 421 -23.64 19.29 -41.02
CA ILE A 421 -22.64 18.25 -40.78
C ILE A 421 -22.29 17.52 -42.08
N ALA A 422 -23.29 17.15 -42.88
CA ALA A 422 -23.08 16.54 -44.18
C ALA A 422 -22.24 17.45 -45.10
N ALA A 423 -22.53 18.75 -45.13
CA ALA A 423 -21.77 19.73 -45.88
C ALA A 423 -20.32 19.87 -45.37
N ALA A 424 -20.12 19.90 -44.04
CA ALA A 424 -18.80 19.92 -43.42
C ALA A 424 -17.98 18.65 -43.76
N ARG A 425 -18.63 17.49 -43.76
CA ARG A 425 -18.02 16.20 -44.12
C ARG A 425 -17.62 16.16 -45.59
N ALA A 426 -18.47 16.66 -46.49
CA ALA A 426 -18.15 16.76 -47.91
C ALA A 426 -16.98 17.73 -48.16
N ALA A 427 -16.98 18.89 -47.51
CA ALA A 427 -15.91 19.89 -47.64
C ALA A 427 -14.55 19.41 -47.12
N SER A 428 -14.55 18.47 -46.16
CA SER A 428 -13.35 17.93 -45.52
C SER A 428 -13.05 16.48 -45.92
N GLY A 429 -13.64 15.97 -47.01
CA GLY A 429 -13.52 14.56 -47.40
C GLY A 429 -12.08 14.09 -47.71
N ALA A 430 -11.16 15.02 -48.00
CA ALA A 430 -9.73 14.73 -48.19
C ALA A 430 -8.94 14.67 -46.86
N GLN A 431 -9.53 15.13 -45.76
CA GLN A 431 -8.91 15.13 -44.44
C GLN A 431 -9.17 13.79 -43.75
N GLN A 432 -8.11 13.04 -43.49
CA GLN A 432 -8.15 11.74 -42.80
C GLN A 432 -7.48 11.78 -41.43
N ALA A 433 -6.60 12.76 -41.21
CA ALA A 433 -5.88 12.95 -39.95
C ALA A 433 -6.55 14.04 -39.10
N PRO A 434 -6.41 13.98 -37.77
CA PRO A 434 -6.86 15.07 -36.89
C PRO A 434 -6.24 16.42 -37.26
N TRP A 435 -6.96 17.50 -37.00
CA TRP A 435 -6.45 18.85 -37.19
C TRP A 435 -5.24 19.09 -36.28
N HIS A 436 -4.12 19.54 -36.85
CA HIS A 436 -2.90 19.83 -36.09
C HIS A 436 -2.88 21.30 -35.63
N GLY A 437 -3.50 21.54 -34.49
CA GLY A 437 -3.60 22.83 -33.81
C GLY A 437 -4.73 23.72 -34.36
N GLY A 438 -4.96 24.83 -33.65
CA GLY A 438 -6.02 25.79 -34.01
C GLY A 438 -5.80 26.46 -35.37
N ASP A 439 -4.55 26.74 -35.72
CA ASP A 439 -4.19 27.46 -36.95
C ASP A 439 -4.48 26.66 -38.21
N ALA A 440 -4.25 25.33 -38.19
CA ALA A 440 -4.53 24.46 -39.33
C ALA A 440 -6.03 24.41 -39.66
N LEU A 441 -6.87 24.29 -38.62
CA LEU A 441 -8.31 24.35 -38.79
C LEU A 441 -8.76 25.74 -39.25
N GLN A 442 -8.22 26.81 -38.66
CA GLN A 442 -8.57 28.18 -39.07
C GLN A 442 -8.17 28.49 -40.51
N ALA A 443 -7.04 27.95 -40.99
CA ALA A 443 -6.62 28.06 -42.38
C ALA A 443 -7.59 27.35 -43.34
N PHE A 444 -8.02 26.13 -42.99
CA PHE A 444 -9.04 25.40 -43.76
C PHE A 444 -10.37 26.16 -43.82
N MET A 445 -10.83 26.69 -42.68
CA MET A 445 -12.05 27.49 -42.59
C MET A 445 -11.96 28.76 -43.45
N SER A 446 -10.79 29.40 -43.49
CA SER A 446 -10.55 30.64 -44.25
C SER A 446 -10.41 30.40 -45.76
N ALA A 447 -10.03 29.19 -46.18
CA ALA A 447 -9.86 28.80 -47.59
C ALA A 447 -11.17 28.37 -48.29
N GLY A 448 -12.33 28.57 -47.66
CA GLY A 448 -13.63 28.15 -48.19
C GLY A 448 -14.04 26.72 -47.80
N GLY A 449 -13.34 26.11 -46.84
CA GLY A 449 -13.69 24.80 -46.28
C GLY A 449 -14.93 24.80 -45.38
N ALA A 450 -15.45 25.98 -45.02
CA ALA A 450 -16.80 26.14 -44.52
C ALA A 450 -17.75 26.14 -45.74
N ALA A 451 -18.38 25.00 -46.03
CA ALA A 451 -19.44 24.97 -47.05
C ALA A 451 -20.45 26.07 -46.73
N LYS A 452 -20.55 27.06 -47.61
CA LYS A 452 -21.52 28.16 -47.48
C LYS A 452 -22.93 27.52 -47.55
N PRO A 453 -23.85 27.88 -46.63
CA PRO A 453 -25.13 27.19 -46.45
C PRO A 453 -25.97 27.12 -47.73
#